data_AF-A0A2N6BGF3-F1
#
_entry.id   AF-A0A2N6BGF3-F1
#
_cell.length_a   1.000
_cell.length_b   1.000
_cell.length_c   1.000
_cell.angle_alpha   90.00
_cell.angle_beta   90.00
_cell.angle_gamma   90.00
#
_symmetry.space_group_name_H-M   'P 1'
#
loop_
_entity.id
_entity.type
_entity.pdbx_description
1 polymer ?
#
loop_
_entity_poly.entity_id
_entity_poly.type
_entity_poly.pdbx_seq_one_letter_code
_entity_poly.pdbx_strand_id
1 'polypeptide(L)'
;MVNRPEDCASMDEVRVEIDRLDAALIELVAERFQYVDRAWQIKQGGPEGALVPWRVQQVIDKVKAEAKRKGLPPELAEAMWRQMIGWFIQYESEKLDQPGA
;
A
#
# COMPACT_ATOMS: atom_id res chain seq x y z
N MET A 1 14.85 10.07 19.18
CA MET A 1 14.08 11.33 19.27
C MET A 1 13.56 11.57 17.86
N VAL A 2 12.26 11.79 17.69
CA VAL A 2 11.67 12.09 16.38
C VAL A 2 11.71 13.60 16.21
N ASN A 3 12.39 14.09 15.19
CA ASN A 3 12.40 15.50 14.83
C ASN A 3 11.19 15.81 13.95
N ARG A 4 10.50 16.92 14.22
CA ARG A 4 9.52 17.45 13.25
C ARG A 4 10.28 18.06 12.07
N PRO A 5 9.67 18.16 10.87
CA PRO A 5 10.34 18.76 9.72
C PRO A 5 10.90 20.16 10.01
N GLU A 6 10.17 20.99 10.75
CA GLU A 6 10.60 22.35 11.14
C GLU A 6 11.72 22.40 12.18
N ASP A 7 11.98 21.30 12.89
CA ASP A 7 13.00 21.21 13.93
C ASP A 7 14.34 20.67 13.38
N CYS A 8 14.37 20.18 12.13
CA CYS A 8 15.58 19.67 11.50
C CYS A 8 16.53 20.83 11.10
N ALA A 9 17.73 20.86 11.69
CA ALA A 9 18.72 21.90 11.47
C ALA A 9 19.74 21.55 10.36
N SER A 10 19.72 20.32 9.84
CA SER A 10 20.61 19.88 8.76
C SER A 10 19.96 18.87 7.81
N MET A 11 20.54 18.72 6.62
CA MET A 11 20.10 17.69 5.67
C MET A 11 20.29 16.26 6.18
N ASP A 12 21.25 16.04 7.07
CA ASP A 12 21.49 14.71 7.64
C ASP A 12 20.38 14.34 8.63
N GLU A 13 19.90 15.29 9.43
CA GLU A 13 18.72 15.08 10.29
C GLU A 13 17.46 14.81 9.47
N VAL A 14 17.25 15.55 8.37
CA VAL A 14 16.14 15.29 7.43
C VAL A 14 16.21 13.87 6.88
N ARG A 15 17.38 13.41 6.45
CA ARG A 15 17.56 12.05 5.91
C ARG A 15 17.28 10.98 6.95
N VAL A 16 17.74 11.15 8.19
CA VAL A 16 17.42 10.21 9.28
C VAL A 16 15.92 10.08 9.50
N GLU A 17 15.18 11.19 9.47
CA GLU A 17 13.72 11.13 9.62
C GLU A 17 13.02 10.52 8.39
N ILE A 18 13.53 10.75 7.18
CA ILE A 18 13.03 10.07 5.96
C ILE A 18 13.27 8.57 6.06
N ASP A 19 14.48 8.12 6.39
CA ASP A 19 14.81 6.70 6.53
C ASP A 19 13.91 6.01 7.56
N ARG A 20 13.62 6.71 8.68
CA ARG A 20 12.66 6.23 9.69
C ARG A 20 11.24 6.11 9.14
N LEU A 21 10.78 7.09 8.36
CA LEU A 21 9.46 7.05 7.73
C LEU A 21 9.37 5.94 6.70
N ASP A 22 10.42 5.75 5.89
CA ASP A 22 10.47 4.70 4.87
C ASP A 22 10.43 3.30 5.50
N ALA A 23 11.15 3.08 6.61
CA ALA A 23 11.06 1.85 7.38
C ALA A 23 9.62 1.58 7.86
N ALA A 24 8.97 2.58 8.45
CA ALA A 24 7.59 2.46 8.91
C ALA A 24 6.58 2.25 7.75
N LEU A 25 6.82 2.88 6.59
CA LEU A 25 6.01 2.66 5.40
C LEU A 25 6.13 1.22 4.90
N ILE A 26 7.34 0.66 4.87
CA ILE A 26 7.55 -0.73 4.47
C ILE A 26 6.87 -1.70 5.44
N GLU A 27 6.94 -1.46 6.75
CA GLU A 27 6.22 -2.27 7.75
C GLU A 27 4.71 -2.29 7.48
N LEU A 28 4.11 -1.12 7.25
CA LEU A 28 2.66 -1.00 6.96
C LEU A 28 2.28 -1.64 5.62
N VAL A 29 3.13 -1.52 4.60
CA VAL A 29 2.90 -2.16 3.30
C VAL A 29 2.99 -3.68 3.42
N ALA A 30 3.94 -4.21 4.20
CA ALA A 30 4.06 -5.62 4.48
C ALA A 30 2.84 -6.18 5.23
N GLU A 31 2.36 -5.47 6.26
CA GLU A 31 1.13 -5.86 6.96
C GLU A 31 -0.08 -5.82 6.02
N ARG A 32 -0.21 -4.77 5.20
CA ARG A 32 -1.27 -4.69 4.18
C ARG A 32 -1.22 -5.87 3.20
N PHE A 33 -0.02 -6.28 2.81
CA PHE A 33 0.18 -7.42 1.92
C PHE A 33 -0.28 -8.74 2.56
N GLN A 34 0.01 -8.96 3.84
CA GLN A 34 -0.49 -10.14 4.58
C GLN A 34 -2.03 -10.22 4.59
N TYR A 35 -2.73 -9.09 4.68
CA TYR A 35 -4.19 -9.08 4.57
C TYR A 35 -4.69 -9.41 3.16
N VAL A 36 -3.94 -9.05 2.12
CA VAL A 36 -4.28 -9.43 0.73
C VAL A 36 -4.10 -10.92 0.53
N ASP A 37 -2.97 -11.48 0.98
CA ASP A 37 -2.73 -12.93 0.95
C ASP A 37 -3.81 -13.69 1.74
N ARG A 38 -4.21 -13.18 2.91
CA ARG A 38 -5.33 -13.76 3.67
C ARG A 38 -6.67 -13.68 2.93
N ALA A 39 -6.95 -12.54 2.29
CA ALA A 39 -8.16 -12.37 1.48
C ALA A 39 -8.19 -13.36 0.31
N TRP A 40 -7.03 -13.63 -0.30
CA TRP A 40 -6.89 -14.64 -1.34
C TRP A 40 -7.21 -16.05 -0.84
N GLN A 41 -6.61 -16.48 0.27
CA GLN A 41 -6.90 -17.79 0.89
C GLN A 41 -8.40 -17.99 1.17
N ILE A 42 -9.11 -16.92 1.54
CA ILE A 42 -10.57 -16.96 1.75
C ILE A 42 -11.32 -17.09 0.41
N LYS A 43 -10.87 -16.38 -0.62
CA LYS A 43 -11.50 -16.37 -1.96
C LYS A 43 -11.28 -17.64 -2.76
N GLN A 44 -10.26 -18.44 -2.47
CA GLN A 44 -10.03 -19.74 -3.12
C GLN A 44 -11.20 -20.74 -2.95
N GLY A 45 -12.22 -20.43 -2.13
CA GLY A 45 -13.48 -21.19 -2.04
C GLY A 45 -14.73 -20.47 -2.56
N GLY A 46 -14.60 -19.29 -3.18
CA GLY A 46 -15.71 -18.42 -3.56
C GLY A 46 -15.74 -18.01 -5.04
N PRO A 47 -16.86 -17.44 -5.52
CA PRO A 47 -17.02 -17.02 -6.92
C PRO A 47 -16.26 -15.73 -7.28
N GLU A 48 -15.69 -15.03 -6.29
CA GLU A 48 -14.97 -13.78 -6.53
C GLU A 48 -13.52 -14.03 -6.96
N GLY A 49 -13.15 -13.56 -8.15
CA GLY A 49 -11.77 -13.59 -8.62
C GLY A 49 -10.82 -12.63 -7.88
N ALA A 50 -9.55 -12.62 -8.31
CA ALA A 50 -8.48 -11.77 -7.76
C ALA A 50 -8.82 -10.28 -7.84
N LEU A 51 -9.41 -9.85 -8.95
CA LEU A 51 -9.82 -8.47 -9.18
C LEU A 51 -11.30 -8.27 -8.89
N VAL A 52 -11.60 -7.36 -7.97
CA VAL A 52 -12.97 -6.88 -7.69
C VAL A 52 -13.02 -5.37 -7.98
N PRO A 53 -13.43 -4.96 -9.20
CA PRO A 53 -13.26 -3.57 -9.67
C PRO A 53 -13.89 -2.51 -8.77
N TRP A 54 -15.12 -2.76 -8.28
CA TRP A 54 -15.81 -1.81 -7.39
C TRP A 54 -15.05 -1.62 -6.07
N ARG A 55 -14.41 -2.67 -5.55
CA ARG A 55 -13.65 -2.61 -4.31
C ARG A 55 -12.35 -1.84 -4.50
N VAL A 56 -11.68 -2.01 -5.64
CA VAL A 56 -10.49 -1.22 -6.01
C VAL A 56 -10.85 0.26 -6.07
N GLN A 57 -11.93 0.62 -6.77
CA GLN A 57 -12.37 2.02 -6.84
C GLN A 57 -12.66 2.59 -5.45
N GLN A 58 -13.36 1.84 -4.61
CA GLN A 58 -13.65 2.24 -3.23
C GLN A 58 -12.38 2.45 -2.38
N VAL A 59 -11.33 1.65 -2.56
CA VAL A 59 -10.02 1.88 -1.90
C VAL A 59 -9.42 3.20 -2.39
N ILE A 60 -9.37 3.40 -3.71
CA ILE A 60 -8.80 4.61 -4.33
C ILE A 60 -9.51 5.88 -3.83
N ASP A 61 -10.83 5.88 -3.79
CA ASP A 61 -11.60 7.04 -3.31
C ASP A 61 -11.29 7.37 -1.85
N LYS A 62 -11.17 6.35 -1.00
CA LYS A 62 -10.84 6.52 0.42
C LYS A 62 -9.44 7.10 0.62
N VAL A 63 -8.44 6.63 -0.12
CA VAL A 63 -7.06 7.11 0.04
C VAL A 63 -6.88 8.51 -0.53
N LYS A 64 -7.58 8.85 -1.62
CA LYS A 64 -7.62 10.22 -2.15
C LYS A 64 -8.24 11.19 -1.15
N ALA A 65 -9.34 10.79 -0.51
CA ALA A 65 -9.99 11.58 0.52
C ALA A 65 -9.06 11.80 1.74
N GLU A 66 -8.36 10.75 2.19
CA GLU A 66 -7.40 10.87 3.29
C GLU A 66 -6.19 11.73 2.93
N ALA A 67 -5.63 11.55 1.73
CA ALA A 67 -4.53 12.38 1.22
C ALA A 67 -4.91 13.86 1.26
N LYS A 68 -6.10 14.21 0.75
CA LYS A 68 -6.63 15.58 0.80
C LYS A 68 -6.73 16.11 2.23
N ARG A 69 -7.20 15.30 3.19
CA ARG A 69 -7.28 15.69 4.62
C ARG A 69 -5.91 15.95 5.25
N LYS A 70 -4.88 15.25 4.78
CA LYS A 70 -3.51 15.34 5.30
C LYS A 70 -2.62 16.32 4.54
N GLY A 71 -3.14 17.02 3.53
CA GLY A 71 -2.37 17.94 2.70
C GLY A 71 -1.45 17.25 1.69
N LEU A 72 -1.64 15.95 1.45
CA LEU A 72 -0.93 15.20 0.42
C LEU A 72 -1.69 15.33 -0.93
N PRO A 73 -1.01 15.57 -2.06
CA PRO A 73 -1.66 15.57 -3.37
C PRO A 73 -2.42 14.26 -3.64
N PRO A 74 -3.76 14.28 -3.87
CA PRO A 74 -4.54 13.06 -4.04
C PRO A 74 -4.08 12.17 -5.20
N GLU A 75 -3.53 12.76 -6.25
CA GLU A 75 -2.97 12.09 -7.43
C GLU A 75 -1.73 11.25 -7.09
N LEU A 76 -0.90 11.71 -6.15
CA LEU A 76 0.25 10.95 -5.66
C LEU A 76 -0.22 9.71 -4.91
N ALA A 77 -1.18 9.87 -3.99
CA ALA A 77 -1.77 8.75 -3.26
C ALA A 77 -2.44 7.75 -4.21
N GLU A 78 -3.20 8.23 -5.20
CA GLU A 78 -3.81 7.37 -6.21
C GLU A 78 -2.76 6.57 -6.99
N ALA A 79 -1.69 7.21 -7.47
CA ALA A 79 -0.63 6.53 -8.22
C ALA A 79 0.03 5.42 -7.40
N MET A 80 0.42 5.71 -6.15
CA MET A 80 1.01 4.73 -5.24
C MET A 80 0.08 3.53 -5.01
N TRP A 81 -1.20 3.78 -4.73
CA TRP A 81 -2.14 2.69 -4.47
C TRP A 81 -2.46 1.86 -5.71
N ARG A 82 -2.55 2.47 -6.90
CA ARG A 82 -2.77 1.73 -8.14
C ARG A 82 -1.61 0.80 -8.45
N GLN A 83 -0.37 1.27 -8.29
CA GLN A 83 0.82 0.43 -8.47
C GLN A 83 0.86 -0.72 -7.46
N MET A 84 0.64 -0.43 -6.18
CA MET A 84 0.63 -1.44 -5.12
C MET A 84 -0.45 -2.50 -5.33
N ILE A 85 -1.68 -2.09 -5.68
CA ILE A 85 -2.78 -3.03 -5.96
C ILE A 85 -2.48 -3.86 -7.20
N GLY A 86 -1.98 -3.24 -8.27
CA GLY A 86 -1.60 -3.94 -9.50
C GLY A 86 -0.53 -5.00 -9.24
N TRP A 87 0.50 -4.65 -8.49
CA TRP A 87 1.57 -5.59 -8.12
C TRP A 87 1.03 -6.76 -7.29
N PHE A 88 0.16 -6.52 -6.30
CA PHE A 88 -0.45 -7.59 -5.50
C PHE A 88 -1.28 -8.56 -6.36
N ILE A 89 -2.10 -8.05 -7.29
CA ILE A 89 -2.91 -8.89 -8.19
C ILE A 89 -2.02 -9.75 -9.08
N GLN A 90 -0.94 -9.17 -9.62
CA GLN A 90 0.01 -9.89 -10.47
C GLN A 90 0.71 -11.01 -9.69
N TYR A 91 1.24 -10.69 -8.51
CA TYR A 91 1.93 -11.64 -7.64
C TYR A 91 1.02 -12.83 -7.26
N GLU A 92 -0.24 -12.56 -6.93
CA GLU A 92 -1.25 -13.59 -6.64
C GLU A 92 -1.56 -14.47 -7.87
N SER A 93 -1.66 -13.86 -9.05
CA SER A 93 -1.93 -14.60 -10.30
C SER A 93 -0.77 -15.55 -10.63
N GLU A 94 0.48 -15.11 -10.45
CA GLU A 94 1.67 -15.94 -10.66
C GLU A 94 1.78 -17.10 -9.65
N LYS A 95 1.34 -16.91 -8.40
CA LYS A 95 1.27 -17.99 -7.41
C LYS A 95 0.34 -19.12 -7.86
N LEU A 96 -0.75 -18.81 -8.56
CA LEU A 96 -1.72 -19.81 -9.05
C LEU A 96 -1.22 -20.58 -10.26
N ASP A 97 -0.41 -19.93 -11.10
CA ASP A 97 0.15 -20.55 -12.30
C ASP A 97 1.31 -21.52 -11.96
N GLN A 98 1.78 -21.56 -10.71
CA GLN A 98 2.77 -22.54 -10.26
C GLN A 98 2.10 -23.87 -9.85
N PRO A 99 2.43 -25.00 -10.50
CA PRO A 99 1.85 -26.29 -10.16
C PRO A 99 2.33 -26.74 -8.77
N GLY A 100 1.42 -26.73 -7.79
CA GLY A 100 1.65 -27.26 -6.43
C GLY A 100 1.36 -26.31 -5.26
N ALA A 101 0.77 -25.14 -5.50
CA ALA A 101 0.25 -24.26 -4.44
C ALA A 101 -1.08 -24.76 -3.83
#